data_AF-A0A067KY83-F1
#
_entry.id   AF-A0A067KY83-F1
#
_cell.length_a   1.000
_cell.length_b   1.000
_cell.length_c   1.000
_cell.angle_alpha   90.00
_cell.angle_beta   90.00
_cell.angle_gamma   90.00
#
_symmetry.space_group_name_H-M   'P 1'
#
loop_
_entity.id
_entity.type
_entity.pdbx_description
1 polymer ?
#
loop_
_entity_poly.entity_id
_entity_poly.type
_entity_poly.pdbx_seq_one_letter_code
_entity_poly.pdbx_strand_id
1 'polypeptide(L)'
;MIGEKEKKFLTVAPFQCAWRKDLKFREAGRGCVAFDAFAHNDVTIVFRENVGSQHYHYKRDNSPHYTVILGSHRNRRLKIEVDGKTVVDAEGIGLCCSSAFQSYWICLYDGLISIGKGRYPFQNLVFQWLDSSPNCSVRYVGLSSWDKHVGYRNVNVLPLPHNHVLLWKQVDSGEYEDKDDGGEYLDNELMDYEKWGLENFLESWELSDMCFIVGEDERPVPVHKVIVQASGNFPLSSSNEDVVQLQDVSYPILHSLLQFIYTGRTQILESQLGSLWALSLRFEVTSLAKQCEETVERFKLNKKLFDSGKNVELSHPNSRPHCCTTFPFGLPINVQKLKNLHSAGEYSDLNIYIEGHGLVAQPHKVILSLWSVPFSKMFTNGMRESSSAEVYLSDVSAAAFKIMLDFMYSGDISIEDTMDFGNLLLQLLLLADKFGVSLLYQECCKTLLECLMEGWSSPNGRRTQYVQSCLRFHQFHHVNSLKKPARENLQHTSTIVQLQALTSSC
;
A
#
# COMPACT_ATOMS: atom_id res chain seq x y z
N MET A 1 -12.67 -47.73 15.58
CA MET A 1 -11.29 -47.30 15.32
C MET A 1 -11.34 -46.31 14.16
N ILE A 2 -11.35 -45.01 14.48
CA ILE A 2 -11.30 -43.93 13.50
C ILE A 2 -9.82 -43.65 13.29
N GLY A 3 -9.30 -43.97 12.10
CA GLY A 3 -7.92 -43.68 11.75
C GLY A 3 -7.71 -42.17 11.63
N GLU A 4 -6.84 -41.63 12.48
CA GLU A 4 -6.29 -40.28 12.32
C GLU A 4 -5.58 -40.20 10.95
N LYS A 5 -6.13 -39.41 10.03
CA LYS A 5 -5.36 -38.96 8.87
C LYS A 5 -4.36 -37.92 9.37
N GLU A 6 -3.16 -38.35 9.72
CA GLU A 6 -2.01 -37.46 9.90
C GLU A 6 -1.87 -36.57 8.66
N LYS A 7 -1.97 -35.24 8.83
CA LYS A 7 -1.64 -34.28 7.79
C LYS A 7 -0.14 -34.40 7.49
N LYS A 8 0.22 -35.16 6.43
CA LYS A 8 1.60 -35.28 5.95
C LYS A 8 2.21 -33.89 5.68
N PHE A 9 3.23 -33.53 6.45
CA PHE A 9 4.08 -32.37 6.18
C PHE A 9 5.37 -32.84 5.48
N LEU A 10 5.95 -31.98 4.64
CA LEU A 10 7.18 -32.27 3.90
C LEU A 10 8.39 -31.96 4.78
N THR A 11 9.18 -32.96 5.12
CA THR A 11 10.46 -32.77 5.81
C THR A 11 11.59 -32.67 4.80
N VAL A 12 12.26 -31.52 4.74
CA VAL A 12 13.44 -31.30 3.90
C VAL A 12 14.69 -31.52 4.74
N ALA A 13 15.61 -32.35 4.25
CA ALA A 13 16.86 -32.68 4.94
C ALA A 13 17.89 -31.54 4.82
N PRO A 14 18.87 -31.47 5.74
CA PRO A 14 19.95 -30.49 5.66
C PRO A 14 20.59 -30.42 4.28
N PHE A 15 20.84 -29.19 3.81
CA PHE A 15 21.46 -28.89 2.52
C PHE A 15 20.74 -29.45 1.29
N GLN A 16 19.46 -29.81 1.41
CA GLN A 16 18.61 -30.23 0.30
C GLN A 16 17.58 -29.17 -0.03
N CYS A 17 17.15 -29.16 -1.28
CA CYS A 17 16.06 -28.35 -1.78
C CYS A 17 15.01 -29.25 -2.45
N ALA A 18 13.80 -29.24 -1.89
CA ALA A 18 12.66 -29.93 -2.45
C ALA A 18 11.95 -29.02 -3.45
N TRP A 19 11.93 -29.48 -4.71
CA TRP A 19 11.22 -28.82 -5.78
C TRP A 19 9.90 -29.51 -6.10
N ARG A 20 8.88 -28.70 -6.33
CA ARG A 20 7.53 -29.14 -6.70
C ARG A 20 7.11 -28.38 -7.94
N LYS A 21 6.74 -29.12 -9.01
CA LYS A 21 6.40 -28.51 -10.32
C LYS A 21 5.14 -27.63 -10.24
N ASP A 22 4.28 -27.91 -9.27
CA ASP A 22 3.06 -27.16 -8.96
C ASP A 22 3.33 -25.84 -8.20
N LEU A 23 4.50 -25.69 -7.59
CA LEU A 23 4.91 -24.43 -6.95
C LEU A 23 5.56 -23.50 -7.98
N LYS A 24 4.73 -23.01 -8.91
CA LYS A 24 5.12 -22.15 -10.02
C LYS A 24 4.26 -20.90 -10.07
N PHE A 25 4.88 -19.74 -10.14
CA PHE A 25 4.22 -18.47 -10.42
C PHE A 25 3.59 -18.52 -11.82
N ARG A 26 2.38 -17.95 -11.92
CA ARG A 26 1.68 -17.84 -13.21
C ARG A 26 2.51 -17.00 -14.18
N GLU A 27 3.17 -15.97 -13.66
CA GLU A 27 4.01 -15.05 -14.39
C GLU A 27 5.41 -15.02 -13.80
N ALA A 28 6.41 -14.92 -14.67
CA ALA A 28 7.79 -14.82 -14.21
C ALA A 28 8.02 -13.46 -13.55
N GLY A 29 8.80 -13.44 -12.47
CA GLY A 29 9.07 -12.26 -11.65
C GLY A 29 7.95 -11.87 -10.68
N ARG A 30 6.74 -12.43 -10.85
CA ARG A 30 5.53 -12.01 -10.15
C ARG A 30 4.77 -13.17 -9.52
N GLY A 31 4.84 -13.27 -8.20
CA GLY A 31 4.03 -14.22 -7.46
C GLY A 31 4.29 -14.19 -5.96
N CYS A 32 3.35 -14.75 -5.20
CA CYS A 32 3.52 -14.90 -3.77
C CYS A 32 3.45 -16.37 -3.37
N VAL A 33 4.32 -16.80 -2.46
CA VAL A 33 4.22 -18.10 -1.80
C VAL A 33 3.86 -17.89 -0.35
N ALA A 34 2.80 -18.57 0.11
CA ALA A 34 2.44 -18.69 1.52
C ALA A 34 2.68 -20.12 1.99
N PHE A 35 3.24 -20.30 3.17
CA PHE A 35 3.60 -21.62 3.69
C PHE A 35 3.65 -21.65 5.22
N ASP A 36 3.39 -22.82 5.79
CA ASP A 36 3.70 -23.10 7.18
C ASP A 36 5.06 -23.77 7.25
N ALA A 37 5.96 -23.27 8.09
CA ALA A 37 7.24 -23.90 8.37
C ALA A 37 7.45 -24.18 9.87
N PHE A 38 8.08 -25.32 10.14
CA PHE A 38 8.59 -25.71 11.44
C PHE A 38 10.06 -26.06 11.31
N ALA A 39 10.92 -25.39 12.06
CA ALA A 39 12.34 -25.65 12.05
C ALA A 39 12.95 -25.31 13.41
N HIS A 40 14.02 -26.03 13.75
CA HIS A 40 14.83 -25.69 14.92
C HIS A 40 15.68 -24.43 14.65
N ASN A 41 16.08 -24.24 13.39
CA ASN A 41 16.90 -23.14 12.87
C ASN A 41 16.30 -22.60 11.55
N ASP A 42 17.13 -21.99 10.72
CA ASP A 42 16.89 -21.35 9.43
C ASP A 42 15.88 -22.08 8.52
N VAL A 43 14.81 -21.38 8.15
CA VAL A 43 13.86 -21.76 7.08
C VAL A 43 14.30 -21.09 5.79
N THR A 44 14.47 -21.85 4.71
CA THR A 44 15.05 -21.34 3.47
C THR A 44 14.12 -21.56 2.29
N ILE A 45 13.77 -20.48 1.58
CA ILE A 45 13.01 -20.52 0.33
C ILE A 45 13.88 -20.03 -0.82
N VAL A 46 13.85 -20.74 -1.95
CA VAL A 46 14.65 -20.44 -3.13
C VAL A 46 13.73 -20.14 -4.31
N PHE A 47 14.01 -19.10 -5.09
CA PHE A 47 13.24 -18.74 -6.27
C PHE A 47 14.10 -18.75 -7.54
N ARG A 48 13.66 -19.46 -8.58
CA ARG A 48 14.44 -19.70 -9.82
C ARG A 48 13.59 -19.69 -11.09
N GLU A 49 14.24 -19.51 -12.24
CA GLU A 49 13.58 -19.65 -13.55
C GLU A 49 13.17 -21.10 -13.85
N ASN A 50 14.00 -22.07 -13.46
CA ASN A 50 13.80 -23.49 -13.71
C ASN A 50 13.93 -24.32 -12.42
N VAL A 51 13.23 -25.45 -12.37
CA VAL A 51 13.30 -26.42 -11.26
C VAL A 51 14.73 -26.98 -11.16
N GLY A 52 15.33 -26.93 -9.97
CA GLY A 52 16.61 -27.57 -9.67
C GLY A 52 16.52 -29.08 -9.42
N SER A 53 17.65 -29.76 -9.22
CA SER A 53 17.64 -31.19 -8.85
C SER A 53 17.25 -31.40 -7.37
N GLN A 54 16.88 -32.62 -6.98
CA GLN A 54 16.48 -32.92 -5.58
C GLN A 54 17.68 -33.03 -4.61
N HIS A 55 18.85 -33.44 -5.11
CA HIS A 55 20.09 -33.56 -4.33
C HIS A 55 20.94 -32.28 -4.41
N TYR A 56 20.26 -31.14 -4.61
CA TYR A 56 20.86 -29.92 -5.09
C TYR A 56 21.27 -28.98 -3.97
N HIS A 57 22.50 -28.48 -4.06
CA HIS A 57 23.01 -27.43 -3.19
C HIS A 57 22.99 -26.10 -3.94
N TYR A 58 22.06 -25.21 -3.61
CA TYR A 58 21.86 -23.93 -4.32
C TYR A 58 23.10 -23.01 -4.31
N LYS A 59 24.01 -23.15 -3.33
CA LYS A 59 25.30 -22.41 -3.34
C LYS A 59 26.36 -22.89 -4.35
N ARG A 60 26.15 -24.01 -5.03
CA ARG A 60 27.08 -24.53 -6.06
C ARG A 60 26.57 -24.26 -7.47
N ASP A 61 25.53 -23.44 -7.56
CA ASP A 61 24.84 -23.12 -8.79
C ASP A 61 25.13 -21.70 -9.23
N ASN A 62 25.43 -21.54 -10.50
CA ASN A 62 25.69 -20.25 -11.13
C ASN A 62 24.45 -19.70 -11.85
N SER A 63 23.29 -20.37 -11.74
CA SER A 63 22.07 -19.85 -12.35
C SER A 63 21.48 -18.68 -11.55
N PRO A 64 20.85 -17.72 -12.23
CA PRO A 64 20.17 -16.60 -11.59
C PRO A 64 19.08 -17.04 -10.60
N HIS A 65 19.18 -16.64 -9.33
CA HIS A 65 18.24 -17.03 -8.28
C HIS A 65 18.21 -16.09 -7.08
N TYR A 66 17.06 -16.09 -6.39
CA TYR A 66 16.90 -15.48 -5.07
C TYR A 66 16.83 -16.56 -4.00
N THR A 67 17.51 -16.35 -2.88
CA THR A 67 17.39 -17.18 -1.68
C THR A 67 17.00 -16.33 -0.49
N VAL A 68 15.89 -16.67 0.16
CA VAL A 68 15.38 -16.01 1.36
C VAL A 68 15.55 -16.96 2.55
N ILE A 69 16.30 -16.52 3.57
CA ILE A 69 16.65 -17.29 4.76
C ILE A 69 16.04 -16.63 5.99
N LEU A 70 14.98 -17.23 6.52
CA LEU A 70 14.28 -16.78 7.72
C LEU A 70 14.91 -17.43 8.94
N GLY A 71 15.36 -16.63 9.91
CA GLY A 71 15.87 -17.14 11.17
C GLY A 71 17.36 -17.51 11.19
N SER A 72 18.18 -16.90 10.34
CA SER A 72 19.63 -17.06 10.37
C SER A 72 20.25 -16.65 11.72
N HIS A 73 21.44 -17.18 12.03
CA HIS A 73 22.17 -16.94 13.29
C HIS A 73 21.31 -17.20 14.55
N ARG A 74 20.80 -18.43 14.69
CA ARG A 74 19.97 -18.87 15.82
C ARG A 74 18.63 -18.13 15.91
N ASN A 75 17.92 -18.02 14.80
CA ASN A 75 16.60 -17.38 14.69
C ASN A 75 16.57 -15.87 14.96
N ARG A 76 17.71 -15.17 14.77
CA ARG A 76 17.84 -13.73 15.08
C ARG A 76 17.91 -12.82 13.86
N ARG A 77 18.18 -13.39 12.68
CA ARG A 77 18.44 -12.62 11.47
C ARG A 77 17.61 -13.10 10.28
N LEU A 78 17.36 -12.19 9.37
CA LEU A 78 16.81 -12.44 8.05
C LEU A 78 17.90 -12.19 7.01
N LYS A 79 18.11 -13.12 6.08
CA LYS A 79 19.04 -12.93 4.96
C LYS A 79 18.35 -13.09 3.62
N ILE A 80 18.76 -12.27 2.66
CA ILE A 80 18.44 -12.45 1.24
C ILE A 80 19.76 -12.56 0.48
N GLU A 81 19.90 -13.60 -0.32
CA GLU A 81 21.02 -13.83 -1.22
C GLU A 81 20.53 -13.73 -2.68
N VAL A 82 21.29 -13.03 -3.52
CA VAL A 82 21.14 -13.04 -4.99
C VAL A 82 22.35 -13.78 -5.54
N ASP A 83 22.12 -14.86 -6.28
CA ASP A 83 23.18 -15.67 -6.88
C ASP A 83 24.25 -16.13 -5.87
N GLY A 84 23.80 -16.47 -4.66
CA GLY A 84 24.65 -16.89 -3.54
C GLY A 84 25.41 -15.76 -2.83
N LYS A 85 25.30 -14.50 -3.30
CA LYS A 85 25.86 -13.32 -2.62
C LYS A 85 24.81 -12.71 -1.69
N THR A 86 25.14 -12.58 -0.42
CA THR A 86 24.27 -11.91 0.57
C THR A 86 24.13 -10.42 0.23
N VAL A 87 22.89 -9.99 -0.05
CA VAL A 87 22.52 -8.59 -0.31
C VAL A 87 21.78 -7.96 0.86
N VAL A 88 21.13 -8.78 1.69
CA VAL A 88 20.45 -8.35 2.92
C VAL A 88 20.90 -9.23 4.07
N ASP A 89 21.26 -8.61 5.20
CA ASP A 89 21.52 -9.27 6.48
C ASP A 89 20.98 -8.44 7.65
N ALA A 90 19.70 -8.61 7.97
CA ALA A 90 18.96 -7.81 8.94
C ALA A 90 18.86 -8.49 10.31
N GLU A 91 19.19 -7.76 11.39
CA GLU A 91 19.09 -8.24 12.79
C GLU A 91 17.75 -7.89 13.43
N GLY A 92 17.28 -8.72 14.36
CA GLY A 92 16.05 -8.46 15.14
C GLY A 92 14.77 -8.93 14.44
N ILE A 93 14.90 -9.51 13.24
CA ILE A 93 13.78 -10.04 12.46
C ILE A 93 13.61 -11.53 12.78
N GLY A 94 12.98 -11.79 13.93
CA GLY A 94 12.75 -13.14 14.49
C GLY A 94 11.63 -13.91 13.79
N LEU A 95 11.90 -14.45 12.60
CA LEU A 95 10.92 -15.13 11.74
C LEU A 95 10.92 -16.66 11.89
N CYS A 96 11.39 -17.24 13.00
CA CYS A 96 11.31 -18.70 13.24
C CYS A 96 11.20 -19.03 14.73
N CYS A 97 10.29 -19.93 15.09
CA CYS A 97 10.13 -20.46 16.45
C CYS A 97 10.24 -21.98 16.43
N SER A 98 11.03 -22.54 17.34
CA SER A 98 11.37 -23.96 17.39
C SER A 98 10.31 -24.85 18.06
N SER A 99 9.18 -24.29 18.55
CA SER A 99 8.18 -25.03 19.32
C SER A 99 6.91 -25.41 18.54
N ALA A 100 6.62 -24.78 17.40
CA ALA A 100 5.44 -25.07 16.59
C ALA A 100 5.56 -24.56 15.14
N PHE A 101 4.74 -25.11 14.23
CA PHE A 101 4.59 -24.56 12.88
C PHE A 101 4.10 -23.12 12.93
N GLN A 102 4.76 -22.25 12.17
CA GLN A 102 4.36 -20.87 11.97
C GLN A 102 4.15 -20.60 10.48
N SER A 103 3.23 -19.67 10.20
CA SER A 103 2.86 -19.31 8.84
C SER A 103 3.64 -18.08 8.38
N TYR A 104 4.15 -18.16 7.16
CA TYR A 104 4.91 -17.11 6.50
C TYR A 104 4.44 -16.94 5.07
N TRP A 105 4.72 -15.77 4.51
CA TRP A 105 4.56 -15.53 3.09
C TRP A 105 5.71 -14.71 2.55
N ILE A 106 6.05 -14.95 1.29
CA ILE A 106 7.08 -14.23 0.54
C ILE A 106 6.49 -13.87 -0.82
N CYS A 107 6.44 -12.58 -1.13
CA CYS A 107 5.98 -12.01 -2.39
C CYS A 107 7.19 -11.55 -3.19
N LEU A 108 7.24 -11.90 -4.48
CA LEU A 108 8.14 -11.30 -5.47
C LEU A 108 7.32 -10.55 -6.49
N TYR A 109 7.72 -9.31 -6.75
CA TYR A 109 7.13 -8.47 -7.79
C TYR A 109 8.25 -7.66 -8.46
N ASP A 110 8.70 -8.11 -9.63
CA ASP A 110 9.68 -7.42 -10.48
C ASP A 110 10.93 -6.91 -9.71
N GLY A 111 11.44 -7.72 -8.78
CA GLY A 111 12.60 -7.38 -7.94
C GLY A 111 12.27 -6.95 -6.51
N LEU A 112 11.01 -6.58 -6.23
CA LEU A 112 10.55 -6.30 -4.88
C LEU A 112 10.24 -7.62 -4.16
N ILE A 113 11.06 -7.97 -3.17
CA ILE A 113 10.84 -9.12 -2.29
C ILE A 113 10.22 -8.62 -0.99
N SER A 114 8.97 -9.01 -0.73
CA SER A 114 8.25 -8.70 0.51
C SER A 114 8.03 -9.96 1.34
N ILE A 115 8.26 -9.89 2.64
CA ILE A 115 8.25 -11.04 3.55
C ILE A 115 7.37 -10.67 4.74
N GLY A 116 6.46 -11.55 5.13
CA GLY A 116 5.65 -11.34 6.32
C GLY A 116 5.28 -12.62 7.05
N LYS A 117 4.66 -12.42 8.22
CA LYS A 117 4.23 -13.51 9.11
C LYS A 117 2.71 -13.62 9.09
N GLY A 118 2.22 -14.77 8.65
CA GLY A 118 0.80 -15.01 8.45
C GLY A 118 0.57 -16.05 7.39
N ARG A 119 -0.69 -16.45 7.22
CA ARG A 119 -1.07 -17.45 6.21
C ARG A 119 -1.30 -16.85 4.83
N TYR A 120 -1.36 -15.52 4.74
CA TYR A 120 -1.73 -14.81 3.52
C TYR A 120 -0.79 -13.65 3.23
N PRO A 121 -0.60 -13.29 1.95
CA PRO A 121 0.23 -12.16 1.54
C PRO A 121 -0.21 -10.88 2.26
N PHE A 122 0.75 -10.00 2.54
CA PHE A 122 0.56 -8.68 3.17
C PHE A 122 0.13 -8.69 4.65
N GLN A 123 -0.12 -9.86 5.26
CA GLN A 123 -0.35 -9.96 6.71
C GLN A 123 0.94 -9.81 7.50
N ASN A 124 0.95 -8.95 8.53
CA ASN A 124 2.12 -8.65 9.36
C ASN A 124 3.41 -8.61 8.52
N LEU A 125 3.45 -7.69 7.55
CA LEU A 125 4.64 -7.45 6.75
C LEU A 125 5.83 -7.20 7.69
N VAL A 126 6.87 -7.99 7.52
CA VAL A 126 8.05 -8.00 8.40
C VAL A 126 9.27 -7.41 7.71
N PHE A 127 9.39 -7.54 6.39
CA PHE A 127 10.54 -7.02 5.66
C PHE A 127 10.24 -6.81 4.18
N GLN A 128 10.86 -5.81 3.56
CA GLN A 128 10.85 -5.61 2.11
C GLN A 128 12.24 -5.24 1.63
N TRP A 129 12.59 -5.68 0.42
CA TRP A 129 13.83 -5.30 -0.25
C TRP A 129 13.60 -5.24 -1.76
N LEU A 130 14.14 -4.22 -2.40
CA LEU A 130 14.08 -4.02 -3.84
C LEU A 130 15.44 -4.30 -4.45
N ASP A 131 15.48 -5.20 -5.44
CA ASP A 131 16.67 -5.44 -6.26
C ASP A 131 16.88 -4.29 -7.26
N SER A 132 18.10 -3.77 -7.32
CA SER A 132 18.47 -2.75 -8.30
C SER A 132 18.68 -3.31 -9.72
N SER A 133 18.77 -4.63 -9.87
CA SER A 133 18.87 -5.32 -11.16
C SER A 133 18.04 -6.61 -11.14
N PRO A 134 16.71 -6.51 -11.24
CA PRO A 134 15.79 -7.61 -10.93
C PRO A 134 15.90 -8.79 -11.91
N ASN A 135 15.87 -9.99 -11.35
CA ASN A 135 15.75 -11.23 -12.12
C ASN A 135 14.27 -11.56 -12.38
N CYS A 136 13.74 -11.00 -13.47
CA CYS A 136 12.34 -11.16 -13.86
C CYS A 136 11.99 -12.54 -14.43
N SER A 137 12.97 -13.43 -14.62
CA SER A 137 12.73 -14.78 -15.19
C SER A 137 12.28 -15.80 -14.13
N VAL A 138 12.43 -15.46 -12.85
CA VAL A 138 12.14 -16.30 -11.69
C VAL A 138 10.67 -16.71 -11.64
N ARG A 139 10.37 -18.00 -11.53
CA ARG A 139 8.98 -18.50 -11.54
C ARG A 139 8.73 -19.75 -10.70
N TYR A 140 9.75 -20.48 -10.27
CA TYR A 140 9.59 -21.67 -9.43
C TYR A 140 10.04 -21.41 -8.00
N VAL A 141 9.34 -22.04 -7.06
CA VAL A 141 9.64 -21.98 -5.63
C VAL A 141 10.22 -23.32 -5.16
N GLY A 142 11.40 -23.26 -4.56
CA GLY A 142 12.10 -24.36 -3.92
C GLY A 142 12.03 -24.25 -2.40
N LEU A 143 11.70 -25.36 -1.74
CA LEU A 143 11.65 -25.45 -0.28
C LEU A 143 12.95 -26.06 0.20
N SER A 144 13.77 -25.30 0.91
CA SER A 144 15.13 -25.71 1.27
C SER A 144 15.35 -25.75 2.77
N SER A 145 16.40 -26.44 3.16
CA SER A 145 16.96 -26.42 4.51
C SER A 145 18.44 -26.03 4.45
N TRP A 146 18.93 -25.35 5.48
CA TRP A 146 20.35 -25.07 5.67
C TRP A 146 21.06 -26.22 6.39
N ASP A 147 21.16 -26.17 7.73
CA ASP A 147 21.95 -27.09 8.54
C ASP A 147 21.11 -28.06 9.40
N LYS A 148 19.78 -27.89 9.41
CA LYS A 148 18.82 -28.68 10.20
C LYS A 148 17.56 -28.98 9.42
N HIS A 149 16.91 -30.09 9.71
CA HIS A 149 15.63 -30.44 9.09
C HIS A 149 14.58 -29.33 9.24
N VAL A 150 13.86 -29.06 8.15
CA VAL A 150 12.75 -28.11 8.10
C VAL A 150 11.49 -28.86 7.64
N GLY A 151 10.42 -28.74 8.40
CA GLY A 151 9.09 -29.20 8.01
C GLY A 151 8.32 -28.09 7.31
N TYR A 152 7.80 -28.35 6.12
CA TYR A 152 6.91 -27.45 5.38
C TYR A 152 5.52 -28.08 5.21
N ARG A 153 4.46 -27.27 5.34
CA ARG A 153 3.08 -27.67 5.00
C ARG A 153 2.29 -26.47 4.48
N ASN A 154 1.09 -26.71 3.95
CA ASN A 154 0.20 -25.66 3.44
C ASN A 154 0.90 -24.67 2.49
N VAL A 155 1.80 -25.18 1.65
CA VAL A 155 2.57 -24.36 0.71
C VAL A 155 1.70 -24.07 -0.50
N ASN A 156 1.34 -22.80 -0.68
CA ASN A 156 0.47 -22.32 -1.74
C ASN A 156 1.18 -21.21 -2.50
N VAL A 157 1.21 -21.33 -3.82
CA VAL A 157 1.54 -20.21 -4.70
C VAL A 157 0.25 -19.48 -5.02
N LEU A 158 0.21 -18.20 -4.67
CA LEU A 158 -0.93 -17.33 -4.84
C LEU A 158 -0.69 -16.41 -6.04
N PRO A 159 -1.66 -16.29 -6.96
CA PRO A 159 -1.57 -15.31 -8.03
C PRO A 159 -1.63 -13.91 -7.42
N LEU A 160 -0.71 -13.04 -7.85
CA LEU A 160 -0.84 -11.60 -7.59
C LEU A 160 -1.77 -11.03 -8.67
N PRO A 161 -2.89 -10.37 -8.30
CA PRO A 161 -3.78 -9.79 -9.29
C PRO A 161 -3.07 -8.70 -10.08
N HIS A 162 -3.18 -8.79 -11.40
CA HIS A 162 -2.79 -7.78 -12.38
C HIS A 162 -3.83 -6.67 -12.37
N ASN A 163 -3.71 -5.69 -11.48
CA ASN A 163 -4.64 -4.55 -11.36
C ASN A 163 -6.11 -4.94 -11.08
N HIS A 164 -6.69 -4.31 -10.05
CA HIS A 164 -8.08 -4.52 -9.65
C HIS A 164 -9.13 -3.98 -10.65
N VAL A 165 -8.70 -3.24 -11.69
CA VAL A 165 -9.58 -2.52 -12.62
C VAL A 165 -10.19 -3.40 -13.74
N LEU A 166 -9.71 -4.64 -13.97
CA LEU A 166 -10.18 -5.48 -15.08
C LEU A 166 -11.27 -6.51 -14.73
N LEU A 167 -11.77 -6.55 -13.50
CA LEU A 167 -12.75 -7.55 -13.09
C LEU A 167 -14.17 -7.38 -13.67
N TRP A 168 -14.46 -6.26 -14.36
CA TRP A 168 -15.80 -6.03 -14.93
C TRP A 168 -15.91 -5.97 -16.45
N LYS A 169 -14.84 -6.24 -17.22
CA LYS A 169 -14.98 -6.47 -18.67
C LYS A 169 -15.33 -7.92 -19.04
N GLN A 170 -15.40 -8.84 -18.08
CA GLN A 170 -15.72 -10.25 -18.33
C GLN A 170 -17.06 -10.71 -17.72
N VAL A 171 -17.93 -9.79 -17.31
CA VAL A 171 -19.29 -10.11 -16.84
C VAL A 171 -20.37 -9.28 -17.55
N ASP A 172 -20.11 -8.87 -18.79
CA ASP A 172 -21.18 -8.64 -19.78
C ASP A 172 -20.58 -8.57 -21.18
N SER A 173 -20.38 -9.74 -21.78
CA SER A 173 -20.32 -9.88 -23.23
C SER A 173 -20.68 -11.33 -23.54
N GLY A 174 -22.00 -11.57 -23.53
CA GLY A 174 -22.55 -12.65 -24.33
C GLY A 174 -22.08 -12.48 -25.76
N GLU A 175 -21.76 -13.61 -26.38
CA GLU A 175 -21.31 -13.74 -27.77
C GLU A 175 -22.11 -12.85 -28.71
N TYR A 176 -21.48 -11.80 -29.23
CA TYR A 176 -21.80 -11.23 -30.53
C TYR A 176 -20.47 -10.93 -31.21
N GLU A 177 -20.19 -11.72 -32.24
CA GLU A 177 -19.17 -11.39 -33.23
C GLU A 177 -19.59 -10.09 -33.92
N ASP A 178 -18.76 -9.06 -33.84
CA ASP A 178 -18.60 -8.16 -34.98
C ASP A 178 -17.18 -7.60 -35.01
N LYS A 179 -16.61 -7.67 -36.21
CA LYS A 179 -15.30 -7.15 -36.58
C LYS A 179 -15.44 -5.64 -36.73
N ASP A 180 -14.61 -4.83 -36.08
CA ASP A 180 -13.81 -3.83 -36.80
C ASP A 180 -12.72 -3.17 -35.94
N ASP A 181 -11.78 -2.64 -36.71
CA ASP A 181 -10.50 -1.99 -36.49
C ASP A 181 -10.42 -0.84 -35.45
N GLY A 182 -9.22 -0.63 -34.88
CA GLY A 182 -8.90 0.54 -34.04
C GLY A 182 -8.14 0.28 -32.74
N GLY A 183 -7.09 -0.56 -32.75
CA GLY A 183 -6.27 -0.85 -31.58
C GLY A 183 -4.96 -0.06 -31.55
N GLU A 184 -4.98 1.23 -31.17
CA GLU A 184 -3.72 1.98 -30.95
C GLU A 184 -3.88 3.23 -30.06
N TYR A 185 -4.45 3.11 -28.84
CA TYR A 185 -4.47 4.26 -27.90
C TYR A 185 -4.34 3.94 -26.39
N LEU A 186 -4.07 2.69 -25.98
CA LEU A 186 -4.15 2.32 -24.55
C LEU A 186 -2.87 1.68 -23.95
N ASP A 187 -1.70 1.86 -24.58
CA ASP A 187 -0.44 1.34 -24.03
C ASP A 187 0.34 2.38 -23.19
N ASN A 188 -0.10 3.65 -23.17
CA ASN A 188 0.61 4.73 -22.49
C ASN A 188 0.15 5.01 -21.04
N GLU A 189 -1.00 4.50 -20.58
CA GLU A 189 -1.52 4.80 -19.22
C GLU A 189 -0.99 3.86 -18.11
N LEU A 190 -0.36 2.73 -18.44
CA LEU A 190 0.06 1.75 -17.43
C LEU A 190 1.41 2.08 -16.75
N MET A 191 2.19 3.01 -17.33
CA MET A 191 3.51 3.42 -16.83
C MET A 191 3.45 4.45 -15.68
N ASP A 192 2.27 4.97 -15.33
CA ASP A 192 2.16 6.19 -14.50
C ASP A 192 1.89 5.93 -13.00
N TYR A 193 1.55 4.70 -12.61
CA TYR A 193 1.21 4.40 -11.20
C TYR A 193 2.43 4.30 -10.27
N GLU A 194 3.64 4.01 -10.80
CA GLU A 194 4.86 3.95 -9.98
C GLU A 194 5.37 5.33 -9.53
N LYS A 195 4.79 6.41 -10.06
CA LYS A 195 5.17 7.80 -9.74
C LYS A 195 4.03 8.61 -9.13
N TRP A 196 3.04 7.96 -8.52
CA TRP A 196 1.93 8.66 -7.87
C TRP A 196 2.28 8.99 -6.41
N GLY A 197 2.56 10.25 -6.10
CA GLY A 197 2.93 10.68 -4.75
C GLY A 197 2.84 12.19 -4.54
N LEU A 198 2.99 12.62 -3.28
CA LEU A 198 2.93 14.04 -2.94
C LEU A 198 4.00 14.87 -3.66
N GLU A 199 5.11 14.25 -4.06
CA GLU A 199 6.17 14.90 -4.84
C GLU A 199 5.68 15.55 -6.16
N ASN A 200 4.60 15.04 -6.77
CA ASN A 200 4.04 15.63 -7.99
C ASN A 200 3.40 17.00 -7.75
N PHE A 201 3.12 17.35 -6.50
CA PHE A 201 2.53 18.62 -6.09
C PHE A 201 3.58 19.63 -5.59
N LEU A 202 4.87 19.27 -5.54
CA LEU A 202 5.93 20.17 -5.11
C LEU A 202 6.09 21.32 -6.11
N GLU A 203 5.85 22.55 -5.65
CA GLU A 203 5.89 23.77 -6.48
C GLU A 203 4.98 23.70 -7.73
N SER A 204 3.97 22.83 -7.71
CA SER A 204 2.94 22.76 -8.75
C SER A 204 1.84 23.79 -8.49
N TRP A 205 1.34 24.40 -9.56
CA TRP A 205 0.12 25.24 -9.51
C TRP A 205 -1.16 24.40 -9.49
N GLU A 206 -1.06 23.12 -9.81
CA GLU A 206 -2.20 22.22 -9.81
C GLU A 206 -2.70 22.04 -8.38
N LEU A 207 -3.95 22.46 -8.12
CA LEU A 207 -4.62 22.43 -6.81
C LEU A 207 -3.95 23.28 -5.72
N SER A 208 -2.97 24.12 -6.04
CA SER A 208 -2.36 25.04 -5.08
C SER A 208 -3.37 26.13 -4.68
N ASP A 209 -3.45 26.41 -3.39
CA ASP A 209 -4.35 27.39 -2.78
C ASP A 209 -3.58 28.53 -2.07
N MET A 210 -2.25 28.57 -2.28
CA MET A 210 -1.34 29.57 -1.71
C MET A 210 -0.03 29.64 -2.51
N CYS A 211 0.66 30.78 -2.49
CA CYS A 211 2.06 30.86 -2.89
C CYS A 211 2.91 31.71 -1.93
N PHE A 212 4.20 31.39 -1.87
CA PHE A 212 5.22 32.27 -1.28
C PHE A 212 5.82 33.18 -2.35
N ILE A 213 6.10 34.43 -2.02
CA ILE A 213 6.91 35.34 -2.84
C ILE A 213 8.29 35.45 -2.18
N VAL A 214 9.33 35.01 -2.87
CA VAL A 214 10.63 34.68 -2.27
C VAL A 214 11.76 35.51 -2.86
N GLY A 215 12.60 36.05 -1.98
CA GLY A 215 13.78 36.83 -2.34
C GLY A 215 13.48 38.18 -2.99
N GLU A 216 14.54 38.89 -3.37
CA GLU A 216 14.44 40.21 -4.03
C GLU A 216 13.85 40.10 -5.45
N ASP A 217 13.96 38.93 -6.08
CA ASP A 217 13.43 38.65 -7.41
C ASP A 217 11.90 38.38 -7.41
N GLU A 218 11.24 38.52 -6.26
CA GLU A 218 9.79 38.29 -6.06
C GLU A 218 9.28 36.97 -6.67
N ARG A 219 10.06 35.89 -6.53
CA ARG A 219 9.74 34.61 -7.18
C ARG A 219 8.51 33.96 -6.52
N PRO A 220 7.43 33.66 -7.27
CA PRO A 220 6.30 32.92 -6.75
C PRO A 220 6.60 31.43 -6.64
N VAL A 221 6.23 30.83 -5.51
CA VAL A 221 6.42 29.40 -5.21
C VAL A 221 5.09 28.84 -4.67
N PRO A 222 4.29 28.12 -5.49
CA PRO A 222 2.98 27.64 -5.09
C PRO A 222 3.07 26.47 -4.10
N VAL A 223 2.11 26.40 -3.18
CA VAL A 223 2.01 25.39 -2.14
C VAL A 223 0.54 25.08 -1.81
N HIS A 224 0.32 24.05 -1.00
CA HIS A 224 -0.98 23.60 -0.55
C HIS A 224 -1.11 23.83 0.97
N LYS A 225 -2.03 24.70 1.41
CA LYS A 225 -2.21 25.12 2.82
C LYS A 225 -2.36 23.91 3.73
N VAL A 226 -3.20 22.94 3.36
CA VAL A 226 -3.41 21.72 4.15
C VAL A 226 -2.13 20.91 4.34
N ILE A 227 -1.27 20.84 3.32
CA ILE A 227 -0.02 20.07 3.37
C ILE A 227 1.01 20.78 4.25
N VAL A 228 1.26 22.07 3.99
CA VAL A 228 2.25 22.83 4.76
C VAL A 228 1.81 22.98 6.21
N GLN A 229 0.53 23.25 6.46
CA GLN A 229 0.00 23.37 7.81
C GLN A 229 -0.05 22.02 8.54
N ALA A 230 -0.23 20.88 7.85
CA ALA A 230 -0.08 19.57 8.49
C ALA A 230 1.39 19.25 8.85
N SER A 231 2.36 19.88 8.19
CA SER A 231 3.80 19.64 8.41
C SER A 231 4.47 20.57 9.43
N GLY A 232 3.93 21.78 9.62
CA GLY A 232 4.51 22.83 10.44
C GLY A 232 3.51 23.93 10.76
N ASN A 233 3.96 25.02 11.35
CA ASN A 233 3.16 26.20 11.65
C ASN A 233 3.51 27.32 10.68
N PHE A 234 2.75 27.41 9.59
CA PHE A 234 2.96 28.44 8.58
C PHE A 234 2.06 29.65 8.88
N PRO A 235 2.51 30.87 8.58
CA PRO A 235 1.73 32.09 8.80
C PRO A 235 0.63 32.19 7.74
N LEU A 236 -0.40 31.36 7.89
CA LEU A 236 -1.59 31.39 7.05
C LEU A 236 -2.55 32.42 7.64
N SER A 237 -2.92 33.43 6.85
CA SER A 237 -3.90 34.43 7.29
C SER A 237 -5.32 33.83 7.22
N SER A 238 -6.20 34.25 8.13
CA SER A 238 -7.64 33.98 8.01
C SER A 238 -8.32 34.90 6.99
N SER A 239 -7.59 35.87 6.45
CA SER A 239 -7.98 36.71 5.33
C SER A 239 -7.66 36.03 3.99
N ASN A 240 -8.37 36.42 2.93
CA ASN A 240 -8.22 35.91 1.56
C ASN A 240 -6.86 36.22 0.88
N GLU A 241 -5.80 36.50 1.64
CA GLU A 241 -4.47 36.69 1.06
C GLU A 241 -3.78 35.33 0.94
N ASP A 242 -3.89 34.75 -0.25
CA ASP A 242 -3.26 33.48 -0.65
C ASP A 242 -1.75 33.64 -0.95
N VAL A 243 -1.14 34.74 -0.47
CA VAL A 243 0.22 35.15 -0.81
C VAL A 243 0.99 35.51 0.46
N VAL A 244 2.14 34.87 0.70
CA VAL A 244 3.02 35.18 1.85
C VAL A 244 4.39 35.65 1.37
N GLN A 245 4.80 36.82 1.87
CA GLN A 245 6.07 37.46 1.52
C GLN A 245 7.22 36.93 2.39
N LEU A 246 8.27 36.42 1.75
CA LEU A 246 9.51 35.93 2.35
C LEU A 246 10.74 36.57 1.68
N GLN A 247 10.86 37.90 1.83
CA GLN A 247 11.97 38.67 1.25
C GLN A 247 13.34 38.31 1.86
N ASP A 248 13.36 37.85 3.11
CA ASP A 248 14.58 37.47 3.85
C ASP A 248 15.08 36.05 3.54
N VAL A 249 14.34 35.29 2.73
CA VAL A 249 14.64 33.88 2.41
C VAL A 249 14.99 33.78 0.93
N SER A 250 16.10 33.11 0.61
CA SER A 250 16.43 32.81 -0.78
C SER A 250 15.71 31.55 -1.27
N TYR A 251 15.41 31.51 -2.57
CA TYR A 251 14.72 30.38 -3.19
C TYR A 251 15.30 29.00 -2.84
N PRO A 252 16.63 28.76 -2.89
CA PRO A 252 17.18 27.45 -2.56
C PRO A 252 16.82 26.98 -1.13
N ILE A 253 16.74 27.89 -0.17
CA ILE A 253 16.38 27.55 1.22
C ILE A 253 14.91 27.12 1.31
N LEU A 254 14.00 27.90 0.69
CA LEU A 254 12.58 27.54 0.70
C LEU A 254 12.34 26.26 -0.09
N HIS A 255 12.96 26.11 -1.26
CA HIS A 255 12.88 24.90 -2.07
C HIS A 255 13.29 23.67 -1.26
N SER A 256 14.42 23.72 -0.55
CA SER A 256 14.86 22.60 0.30
C SER A 256 13.88 22.28 1.43
N LEU A 257 13.27 23.30 2.06
CA LEU A 257 12.22 23.09 3.06
C LEU A 257 11.00 22.38 2.45
N LEU A 258 10.50 22.89 1.32
CA LEU A 258 9.31 22.32 0.66
C LEU A 258 9.60 20.94 0.09
N GLN A 259 10.77 20.72 -0.52
CA GLN A 259 11.20 19.42 -1.00
C GLN A 259 11.19 18.40 0.15
N PHE A 260 11.68 18.77 1.33
CA PHE A 260 11.61 17.91 2.51
C PHE A 260 10.15 17.62 2.93
N ILE A 261 9.26 18.61 2.89
CA ILE A 261 7.84 18.43 3.24
C ILE A 261 7.13 17.47 2.26
N TYR A 262 7.34 17.65 0.97
CA TYR A 262 6.60 16.93 -0.07
C TYR A 262 7.20 15.56 -0.41
N THR A 263 8.51 15.36 -0.17
CA THR A 263 9.21 14.12 -0.55
C THR A 263 9.83 13.38 0.63
N GLY A 264 9.84 13.98 1.82
CA GLY A 264 10.51 13.42 3.00
C GLY A 264 12.04 13.53 2.96
N ARG A 265 12.62 14.14 1.93
CA ARG A 265 14.08 14.32 1.79
C ARG A 265 14.41 15.65 1.13
N THR A 266 15.62 16.15 1.37
CA THR A 266 16.15 17.31 0.66
C THR A 266 17.65 17.25 0.57
N GLN A 267 18.22 17.94 -0.43
CA GLN A 267 19.65 18.21 -0.51
C GLN A 267 19.90 19.71 -0.49
N ILE A 268 20.92 20.14 0.25
CA ILE A 268 21.29 21.56 0.36
C ILE A 268 22.79 21.72 0.55
N LEU A 269 23.34 22.85 0.11
CA LEU A 269 24.75 23.18 0.36
C LEU A 269 25.02 23.31 1.88
N GLU A 270 26.18 22.83 2.30
CA GLU A 270 26.61 22.91 3.71
C GLU A 270 26.60 24.37 4.24
N SER A 271 27.01 25.33 3.40
CA SER A 271 27.00 26.76 3.73
C SER A 271 25.59 27.33 3.97
N GLN A 272 24.56 26.68 3.43
CA GLN A 272 23.16 27.10 3.52
C GLN A 272 22.40 26.35 4.63
N LEU A 273 23.00 25.33 5.25
CA LEU A 273 22.37 24.50 6.28
C LEU A 273 21.90 25.31 7.49
N GLY A 274 22.64 26.35 7.89
CA GLY A 274 22.25 27.25 8.98
C GLY A 274 20.98 28.05 8.66
N SER A 275 20.84 28.53 7.43
CA SER A 275 19.64 29.24 6.97
C SER A 275 18.42 28.31 6.88
N LEU A 276 18.61 27.08 6.38
CA LEU A 276 17.56 26.07 6.37
C LEU A 276 17.12 25.69 7.78
N TRP A 277 18.06 25.55 8.72
CA TRP A 277 17.77 25.30 10.12
C TRP A 277 16.91 26.42 10.73
N ALA A 278 17.30 27.68 10.54
CA ALA A 278 16.55 28.83 11.03
C ALA A 278 15.13 28.90 10.44
N LEU A 279 14.98 28.64 9.13
CA LEU A 279 13.66 28.62 8.49
C LEU A 279 12.80 27.45 9.00
N SER A 280 13.40 26.28 9.22
CA SER A 280 12.71 25.11 9.76
C SER A 280 12.21 25.35 11.19
N LEU A 281 12.97 26.08 12.01
CA LEU A 281 12.52 26.52 13.34
C LEU A 281 11.40 27.56 13.24
N ARG A 282 11.52 28.54 12.33
CA ARG A 282 10.51 29.59 12.12
C ARG A 282 9.14 29.02 11.77
N PHE A 283 9.08 28.00 10.93
CA PHE A 283 7.83 27.33 10.56
C PHE A 283 7.56 26.04 11.35
N GLU A 284 8.30 25.79 12.43
CA GLU A 284 8.10 24.64 13.31
C GLU A 284 8.09 23.28 12.60
N VAL A 285 8.86 23.13 11.52
CA VAL A 285 9.10 21.84 10.84
C VAL A 285 10.14 21.06 11.65
N THR A 286 9.71 20.58 12.82
CA THR A 286 10.56 20.03 13.89
C THR A 286 11.50 18.92 13.43
N SER A 287 11.02 18.01 12.56
CA SER A 287 11.85 16.93 12.04
C SER A 287 13.03 17.44 11.22
N LEU A 288 12.83 18.47 10.39
CA LEU A 288 13.91 19.03 9.57
C LEU A 288 14.86 19.86 10.45
N ALA A 289 14.31 20.67 11.36
CA ALA A 289 15.11 21.46 12.28
C ALA A 289 16.08 20.57 13.08
N LYS A 290 15.62 19.42 13.58
CA LYS A 290 16.44 18.44 14.29
C LYS A 290 17.52 17.82 13.39
N GLN A 291 17.18 17.45 12.15
CA GLN A 291 18.15 16.88 11.20
C GLN A 291 19.26 17.88 10.84
N CYS A 292 18.90 19.16 10.66
CA CYS A 292 19.88 20.22 10.44
C CYS A 292 20.81 20.38 11.64
N GLU A 293 20.27 20.45 12.86
CA GLU A 293 21.05 20.59 14.10
C GLU A 293 22.03 19.43 14.31
N GLU A 294 21.55 18.18 14.22
CA GLU A 294 22.38 16.97 14.36
C GLU A 294 23.52 16.95 13.33
N THR A 295 23.24 17.41 12.12
CA THR A 295 24.23 17.48 11.04
C THR A 295 25.28 18.55 11.31
N VAL A 296 24.87 19.75 11.73
CA VAL A 296 25.78 20.84 12.13
C VAL A 296 26.71 20.39 13.26
N GLU A 297 26.18 19.72 14.30
CA GLU A 297 26.98 19.21 15.42
C GLU A 297 27.98 18.11 14.99
N ARG A 298 27.57 17.22 14.08
CA ARG A 298 28.45 16.18 13.51
C ARG A 298 29.64 16.80 12.76
N PHE A 299 29.45 17.91 12.07
CA PHE A 299 30.54 18.61 11.38
C PHE A 299 31.51 19.26 12.38
N LYS A 300 31.00 19.92 13.43
CA LYS A 300 31.82 20.50 14.51
C LYS A 300 32.74 19.46 15.17
N LEU A 301 32.23 18.25 15.41
CA LEU A 301 32.99 17.15 16.03
C LEU A 301 34.11 16.58 15.15
N ASN A 302 33.94 16.59 13.82
CA ASN A 302 34.86 15.92 12.90
C ASN A 302 36.10 16.76 12.50
N LYS A 303 36.26 17.99 13.02
CA LYS A 303 37.39 18.92 12.70
C LYS A 303 37.68 19.10 11.19
N LYS A 304 36.77 18.71 10.30
CA LYS A 304 36.86 19.04 8.88
C LYS A 304 36.40 20.50 8.75
N LEU A 305 37.29 21.35 8.22
CA LEU A 305 36.90 22.67 7.74
C LEU A 305 35.73 22.50 6.76
N PHE A 306 34.70 23.33 6.91
CA PHE A 306 33.56 23.43 5.99
C PHE A 306 34.08 23.42 4.55
N ASP A 307 33.80 22.35 3.81
CA ASP A 307 34.13 22.29 2.39
C ASP A 307 32.93 22.90 1.66
N SER A 308 32.97 24.21 1.43
CA SER A 308 31.82 25.05 1.09
C SER A 308 31.05 24.65 -0.18
N GLY A 309 31.58 23.69 -0.96
CA GLY A 309 30.95 23.15 -2.16
C GLY A 309 30.21 21.81 -1.97
N LYS A 310 30.13 21.25 -0.76
CA LYS A 310 29.51 19.93 -0.55
C LYS A 310 28.02 20.02 -0.23
N ASN A 311 27.22 19.17 -0.88
CA ASN A 311 25.81 18.99 -0.55
C ASN A 311 25.64 18.03 0.63
N VAL A 312 24.69 18.38 1.49
CA VAL A 312 24.22 17.59 2.62
C VAL A 312 22.85 17.04 2.26
N GLU A 313 22.66 15.74 2.43
CA GLU A 313 21.37 15.09 2.29
C GLU A 313 20.70 14.95 3.66
N LEU A 314 19.45 15.41 3.75
CA LEU A 314 18.61 15.33 4.93
C LEU A 314 17.38 14.50 4.59
N SER A 315 16.98 13.60 5.50
CA SER A 315 15.81 12.74 5.28
C SER A 315 14.98 12.61 6.56
N HIS A 316 13.67 12.53 6.38
CA HIS A 316 12.72 12.28 7.45
C HIS A 316 12.88 10.82 7.90
N PRO A 317 13.08 10.57 9.21
CA PRO A 317 13.22 9.21 9.71
C PRO A 317 11.90 8.45 9.53
N ASN A 318 11.89 7.46 8.63
CA ASN A 318 10.77 6.54 8.48
C ASN A 318 10.59 5.71 9.76
N SER A 319 9.62 6.10 10.59
CA SER A 319 9.24 5.38 11.82
C SER A 319 8.66 3.98 11.54
N ARG A 320 8.23 3.72 10.30
CA ARG A 320 7.75 2.43 9.81
C ARG A 320 8.56 2.02 8.57
N PRO A 321 9.61 1.19 8.68
CA PRO A 321 10.40 0.69 7.54
C PRO A 321 9.63 -0.27 6.61
N HIS A 322 8.29 -0.33 6.73
CA HIS A 322 7.38 -1.29 6.10
C HIS A 322 6.26 -0.62 5.29
N CYS A 323 6.37 0.67 5.00
CA CYS A 323 5.51 1.38 4.05
C CYS A 323 6.44 2.19 3.15
N CYS A 324 6.43 1.92 1.84
CA CYS A 324 6.90 2.91 0.87
C CYS A 324 6.16 4.23 1.13
N THR A 325 6.75 5.37 0.76
CA THR A 325 6.36 6.78 0.99
C THR A 325 4.89 7.11 0.67
N THR A 326 3.98 6.48 1.38
CA THR A 326 2.54 6.55 1.17
C THR A 326 2.04 7.59 2.12
N PHE A 327 1.58 8.72 1.58
CA PHE A 327 0.94 9.76 2.36
C PHE A 327 -0.08 9.17 3.36
N PRO A 328 -0.15 9.64 4.61
CA PRO A 328 0.74 10.65 5.22
C PRO A 328 2.04 10.05 5.79
N PHE A 329 2.27 8.75 5.69
CA PHE A 329 3.42 8.04 6.26
C PHE A 329 4.71 8.22 5.45
N GLY A 330 5.83 8.38 6.16
CA GLY A 330 7.15 8.60 5.57
C GLY A 330 7.40 10.03 5.08
N LEU A 331 6.48 10.93 5.40
CA LEU A 331 6.58 12.37 5.19
C LEU A 331 6.52 13.06 6.57
N PRO A 332 7.03 14.30 6.71
CA PRO A 332 6.93 15.06 7.95
C PRO A 332 5.51 15.63 8.17
N ILE A 333 4.49 14.79 8.03
CA ILE A 333 3.07 15.15 8.16
C ILE A 333 2.56 14.70 9.54
N ASN A 334 2.01 15.64 10.30
CA ASN A 334 1.36 15.33 11.56
C ASN A 334 -0.08 14.87 11.31
N VAL A 335 -0.32 13.56 11.39
CA VAL A 335 -1.64 12.94 11.13
C VAL A 335 -2.74 13.51 12.03
N GLN A 336 -2.45 13.84 13.29
CA GLN A 336 -3.46 14.43 14.18
C GLN A 336 -3.82 15.85 13.75
N LYS A 337 -2.83 16.64 13.35
CA LYS A 337 -3.07 17.98 12.81
C LYS A 337 -3.87 17.90 11.51
N LEU A 338 -3.53 16.97 10.62
CA LEU A 338 -4.25 16.71 9.38
C LEU A 338 -5.72 16.30 9.62
N LYS A 339 -5.98 15.43 10.61
CA LYS A 339 -7.35 15.07 11.05
C LYS A 339 -8.13 16.26 11.59
N ASN A 340 -7.48 17.15 12.34
CA ASN A 340 -8.13 18.35 12.87
C ASN A 340 -8.50 19.32 11.75
N LEU A 341 -7.62 19.53 10.77
CA LEU A 341 -7.94 20.34 9.58
C LEU A 341 -9.14 19.76 8.83
N HIS A 342 -9.18 18.43 8.65
CA HIS A 342 -10.32 17.77 8.03
C HIS A 342 -11.63 17.95 8.80
N SER A 343 -11.62 17.70 10.11
CA SER A 343 -12.85 17.76 10.92
C SER A 343 -13.38 19.18 11.12
N ALA A 344 -12.49 20.18 11.12
CA ALA A 344 -12.87 21.59 11.19
C ALA A 344 -13.27 22.19 9.83
N GLY A 345 -12.97 21.49 8.71
CA GLY A 345 -13.17 22.02 7.35
C GLY A 345 -12.23 23.18 7.01
N GLU A 346 -11.16 23.38 7.78
CA GLU A 346 -10.17 24.43 7.55
C GLU A 346 -9.44 24.19 6.24
N TYR A 347 -9.38 25.20 5.37
CA TYR A 347 -8.80 25.13 4.02
C TYR A 347 -9.50 24.15 3.07
N SER A 348 -10.72 23.70 3.39
CA SER A 348 -11.50 22.90 2.45
C SER A 348 -11.85 23.71 1.21
N ASP A 349 -11.66 23.10 0.05
CA ASP A 349 -11.89 23.66 -1.29
C ASP A 349 -12.97 22.86 -2.05
N LEU A 350 -13.65 21.94 -1.36
CA LEU A 350 -14.66 21.05 -1.91
C LEU A 350 -15.77 20.74 -0.91
N ASN A 351 -17.01 20.69 -1.40
CA ASN A 351 -18.20 20.20 -0.72
C ASN A 351 -18.69 18.93 -1.42
N ILE A 352 -18.84 17.84 -0.68
CA ILE A 352 -19.34 16.57 -1.21
C ILE A 352 -20.75 16.33 -0.73
N TYR A 353 -21.66 16.23 -1.70
CA TYR A 353 -23.06 15.90 -1.49
C TYR A 353 -23.31 14.45 -1.89
N ILE A 354 -24.08 13.74 -1.07
CA ILE A 354 -24.52 12.36 -1.36
C ILE A 354 -26.03 12.34 -1.44
N GLU A 355 -26.56 11.68 -2.47
CA GLU A 355 -27.99 11.52 -2.66
C GLU A 355 -28.68 10.95 -1.41
N GLY A 356 -29.79 11.57 -1.01
CA GLY A 356 -30.52 11.23 0.21
C GLY A 356 -29.89 11.68 1.54
N HIS A 357 -28.67 12.22 1.52
CA HIS A 357 -27.94 12.63 2.73
C HIS A 357 -27.55 14.12 2.75
N GLY A 358 -27.57 14.81 1.60
CA GLY A 358 -27.19 16.22 1.51
C GLY A 358 -25.68 16.39 1.60
N LEU A 359 -25.20 17.47 2.24
CA LEU A 359 -23.78 17.72 2.46
C LEU A 359 -23.20 16.72 3.46
N VAL A 360 -22.23 15.93 3.02
CA VAL A 360 -21.64 14.84 3.83
C VAL A 360 -20.24 15.18 4.33
N ALA A 361 -19.44 15.90 3.54
CA ALA A 361 -18.06 16.22 3.89
C ALA A 361 -17.55 17.49 3.18
N GLN A 362 -16.53 18.12 3.78
CA GLN A 362 -15.79 19.24 3.21
C GLN A 362 -14.28 18.91 3.14
N PRO A 363 -13.84 18.09 2.17
CA PRO A 363 -12.45 17.67 2.07
C PRO A 363 -11.60 18.65 1.26
N HIS A 364 -10.36 18.24 1.01
CA HIS A 364 -9.36 18.98 0.24
C HIS A 364 -9.09 18.23 -1.07
N LYS A 365 -9.20 18.91 -2.23
CA LYS A 365 -8.99 18.30 -3.56
C LYS A 365 -7.62 17.66 -3.68
N VAL A 366 -6.57 18.29 -3.15
CA VAL A 366 -5.21 17.74 -3.16
C VAL A 366 -5.14 16.40 -2.44
N ILE A 367 -5.80 16.26 -1.27
CA ILE A 367 -5.81 15.00 -0.51
C ILE A 367 -6.53 13.90 -1.28
N LEU A 368 -7.72 14.19 -1.82
CA LEU A 368 -8.44 13.20 -2.64
C LEU A 368 -7.63 12.78 -3.87
N SER A 369 -6.97 13.73 -4.52
CA SER A 369 -6.13 13.48 -5.70
C SER A 369 -4.93 12.59 -5.38
N LEU A 370 -4.30 12.77 -4.22
CA LEU A 370 -3.19 11.89 -3.78
C LEU A 370 -3.60 10.42 -3.69
N TRP A 371 -4.86 10.14 -3.34
CA TRP A 371 -5.35 8.78 -3.11
C TRP A 371 -6.13 8.17 -4.28
N SER A 372 -6.52 8.97 -5.26
CA SER A 372 -7.46 8.57 -6.29
C SER A 372 -7.19 9.31 -7.60
N VAL A 373 -6.72 8.56 -8.60
CA VAL A 373 -6.61 9.03 -9.98
C VAL A 373 -7.96 9.52 -10.52
N PRO A 374 -9.10 8.84 -10.28
CA PRO A 374 -10.41 9.38 -10.64
C PRO A 374 -10.70 10.78 -10.08
N PHE A 375 -10.41 11.02 -8.79
CA PHE A 375 -10.59 12.35 -8.20
C PHE A 375 -9.59 13.37 -8.76
N SER A 376 -8.33 12.99 -8.96
CA SER A 376 -7.34 13.86 -9.61
C SER A 376 -7.82 14.30 -10.99
N LYS A 377 -8.17 13.35 -11.88
CA LYS A 377 -8.70 13.65 -13.23
C LYS A 377 -9.97 14.51 -13.16
N MET A 378 -10.85 14.27 -12.18
CA MET A 378 -12.06 15.07 -11.95
C MET A 378 -11.73 16.54 -11.65
N PHE A 379 -10.66 16.81 -10.91
CA PHE A 379 -10.29 18.16 -10.51
C PHE A 379 -9.35 18.87 -11.49
N THR A 380 -8.63 18.15 -12.35
CA THR A 380 -7.55 18.74 -13.17
C THR A 380 -7.77 18.66 -14.68
N ASN A 381 -8.67 17.79 -15.17
CA ASN A 381 -8.87 17.56 -16.61
C ASN A 381 -10.01 18.38 -17.24
N GLY A 382 -10.27 19.58 -16.73
CA GLY A 382 -11.26 20.51 -17.30
C GLY A 382 -12.73 20.07 -17.18
N MET A 383 -13.04 19.14 -16.27
CA MET A 383 -14.42 18.79 -15.93
C MET A 383 -15.09 19.95 -15.19
N ARG A 384 -16.42 19.89 -15.02
CA ARG A 384 -17.15 20.93 -14.26
C ARG A 384 -16.58 21.06 -12.84
N GLU A 385 -16.21 19.94 -12.25
CA GLU A 385 -15.63 19.80 -10.92
C GLU A 385 -14.22 20.41 -10.80
N SER A 386 -13.54 20.68 -11.92
CA SER A 386 -12.28 21.44 -11.92
C SER A 386 -12.47 22.88 -11.46
N SER A 387 -13.61 23.50 -11.80
CA SER A 387 -13.95 24.88 -11.40
C SER A 387 -15.02 24.98 -10.31
N SER A 388 -15.75 23.89 -10.07
CA SER A 388 -16.76 23.79 -9.02
C SER A 388 -16.14 23.46 -7.66
N ALA A 389 -16.70 24.02 -6.60
CA ALA A 389 -16.45 23.62 -5.22
C ALA A 389 -17.45 22.54 -4.75
N GLU A 390 -18.26 21.97 -5.65
CA GLU A 390 -19.31 21.02 -5.31
C GLU A 390 -19.23 19.76 -6.18
N VAL A 391 -19.30 18.60 -5.53
CA VAL A 391 -19.38 17.27 -6.15
C VAL A 391 -20.62 16.55 -5.61
N TYR A 392 -21.41 15.98 -6.52
CA TYR A 392 -22.61 15.21 -6.20
C TYR A 392 -22.39 13.73 -6.52
N LEU A 393 -22.55 12.87 -5.52
CA LEU A 393 -22.40 11.43 -5.65
C LEU A 393 -23.77 10.73 -5.50
N SER A 394 -24.12 9.92 -6.50
CA SER A 394 -25.25 8.98 -6.44
C SER A 394 -24.76 7.56 -6.20
N ASP A 395 -25.65 6.69 -5.71
CA ASP A 395 -25.38 5.26 -5.51
C ASP A 395 -24.15 4.98 -4.62
N VAL A 396 -23.93 5.82 -3.61
CA VAL A 396 -22.82 5.71 -2.64
C VAL A 396 -23.37 5.68 -1.23
N SER A 397 -22.91 4.74 -0.42
CA SER A 397 -23.19 4.71 1.02
C SER A 397 -22.44 5.85 1.72
N ALA A 398 -23.18 6.78 2.34
CA ALA A 398 -22.58 7.90 3.05
C ALA A 398 -21.67 7.46 4.21
N ALA A 399 -22.03 6.37 4.89
CA ALA A 399 -21.20 5.80 5.96
C ALA A 399 -19.88 5.23 5.41
N ALA A 400 -19.95 4.44 4.33
CA ALA A 400 -18.74 3.90 3.70
C ALA A 400 -17.86 5.02 3.12
N PHE A 401 -18.47 6.06 2.55
CA PHE A 401 -17.75 7.22 2.02
C PHE A 401 -16.98 7.97 3.11
N LYS A 402 -17.59 8.20 4.27
CA LYS A 402 -16.89 8.81 5.41
C LYS A 402 -15.68 8.00 5.85
N ILE A 403 -15.81 6.66 5.92
CA ILE A 403 -14.68 5.79 6.30
C ILE A 403 -13.56 5.83 5.24
N MET A 404 -13.92 5.82 3.96
CA MET A 404 -12.93 5.99 2.89
C MET A 404 -12.21 7.35 3.01
N LEU A 405 -12.95 8.40 3.33
CA LEU A 405 -12.37 9.73 3.51
C LEU A 405 -11.44 9.78 4.73
N ASP A 406 -11.89 9.28 5.88
CA ASP A 406 -11.07 9.18 7.10
C ASP A 406 -9.78 8.39 6.85
N PHE A 407 -9.86 7.32 6.04
CA PHE A 407 -8.68 6.58 5.60
C PHE A 407 -7.72 7.46 4.78
N MET A 408 -8.20 8.30 3.87
CA MET A 408 -7.33 9.21 3.10
C MET A 408 -6.60 10.24 3.98
N TYR A 409 -7.20 10.66 5.10
CA TYR A 409 -6.58 11.61 6.04
C TYR A 409 -5.70 10.96 7.11
N SER A 410 -5.76 9.64 7.26
CA SER A 410 -5.10 8.95 8.38
C SER A 410 -4.23 7.76 8.00
N GLY A 411 -4.50 7.16 6.84
CA GLY A 411 -3.92 5.90 6.40
C GLY A 411 -4.37 4.67 7.20
N ASP A 412 -5.33 4.82 8.13
CA ASP A 412 -5.83 3.74 8.98
C ASP A 412 -7.32 3.51 8.74
N ILE A 413 -7.74 2.23 8.71
CA ILE A 413 -9.15 1.85 8.67
C ILE A 413 -9.68 1.71 10.10
N SER A 414 -10.76 2.42 10.40
CA SER A 414 -11.52 2.24 11.63
C SER A 414 -12.98 1.95 11.29
N ILE A 415 -13.40 0.70 11.43
CA ILE A 415 -14.81 0.29 11.31
C ILE A 415 -15.26 -0.19 12.69
N GLU A 416 -16.36 0.38 13.17
CA GLU A 416 -16.95 -0.05 14.45
C GLU A 416 -17.45 -1.49 14.36
N ASP A 417 -17.18 -2.29 15.40
CA ASP A 417 -17.57 -3.69 15.51
C ASP A 417 -19.07 -3.80 15.87
N THR A 418 -19.91 -3.45 14.90
CA THR A 418 -21.37 -3.44 15.00
C THR A 418 -21.98 -4.56 14.17
N MET A 419 -23.29 -4.81 14.32
CA MET A 419 -23.99 -5.84 13.53
C MET A 419 -23.94 -5.60 12.01
N ASP A 420 -23.67 -4.37 11.57
CA ASP A 420 -23.59 -3.98 10.15
C ASP A 420 -22.16 -3.96 9.61
N PHE A 421 -21.16 -4.35 10.41
CA PHE A 421 -19.75 -4.38 10.03
C PHE A 421 -19.52 -5.05 8.66
N GLY A 422 -20.12 -6.22 8.42
CA GLY A 422 -19.95 -6.96 7.17
C GLY A 422 -20.50 -6.23 5.94
N ASN A 423 -21.67 -5.60 6.07
CA ASN A 423 -22.27 -4.80 4.98
C ASN A 423 -21.43 -3.56 4.70
N LEU A 424 -20.98 -2.87 5.76
CA LEU A 424 -20.20 -1.65 5.66
C LEU A 424 -18.82 -1.91 5.04
N LEU A 425 -18.17 -3.01 5.42
CA LEU A 425 -16.91 -3.46 4.82
C LEU A 425 -17.06 -3.78 3.33
N LEU A 426 -18.14 -4.44 2.91
CA LEU A 426 -18.42 -4.71 1.49
C LEU A 426 -18.67 -3.41 0.71
N GLN A 427 -19.47 -2.49 1.26
CA GLN A 427 -19.70 -1.18 0.66
C GLN A 427 -18.40 -0.38 0.52
N LEU A 428 -17.55 -0.41 1.55
CA LEU A 428 -16.24 0.25 1.55
C LEU A 428 -15.31 -0.35 0.49
N LEU A 429 -15.27 -1.69 0.37
CA LEU A 429 -14.49 -2.38 -0.65
C LEU A 429 -14.90 -1.95 -2.07
N LEU A 430 -16.20 -1.94 -2.36
CA LEU A 430 -16.73 -1.51 -3.65
C LEU A 430 -16.46 -0.02 -3.93
N LEU A 431 -16.51 0.80 -2.89
CA LEU A 431 -16.23 2.22 -3.00
C LEU A 431 -14.76 2.48 -3.29
N ALA A 432 -13.87 1.77 -2.60
CA ALA A 432 -12.44 1.83 -2.82
C ALA A 432 -12.07 1.41 -4.25
N ASP A 433 -12.72 0.37 -4.79
CA ASP A 433 -12.56 -0.03 -6.18
C ASP A 433 -13.07 1.05 -7.15
N LYS A 434 -14.31 1.54 -6.94
CA LYS A 434 -14.95 2.58 -7.77
C LYS A 434 -14.10 3.84 -7.88
N PHE A 435 -13.45 4.26 -6.80
CA PHE A 435 -12.61 5.46 -6.76
C PHE A 435 -11.11 5.16 -6.90
N GLY A 436 -10.71 3.91 -7.14
CA GLY A 436 -9.30 3.55 -7.35
C GLY A 436 -8.39 3.78 -6.14
N VAL A 437 -8.92 3.66 -4.92
CA VAL A 437 -8.16 3.83 -3.66
C VAL A 437 -7.51 2.49 -3.29
N SER A 438 -6.42 2.16 -3.98
CA SER A 438 -5.83 0.81 -3.97
C SER A 438 -5.46 0.28 -2.59
N LEU A 439 -4.87 1.10 -1.73
CA LEU A 439 -4.46 0.65 -0.39
C LEU A 439 -5.66 0.39 0.53
N LEU A 440 -6.72 1.20 0.41
CA LEU A 440 -7.97 0.95 1.11
C LEU A 440 -8.60 -0.35 0.64
N TYR A 441 -8.62 -0.58 -0.68
CA TYR A 441 -9.12 -1.81 -1.26
C TYR A 441 -8.36 -3.05 -0.72
N GLN A 442 -7.02 -2.96 -0.66
CA GLN A 442 -6.17 -4.02 -0.13
C GLN A 442 -6.43 -4.29 1.35
N GLU A 443 -6.53 -3.26 2.18
CA GLU A 443 -6.84 -3.40 3.59
C GLU A 443 -8.27 -3.95 3.80
N CYS A 444 -9.25 -3.54 3.00
CA CYS A 444 -10.59 -4.13 3.03
C CYS A 444 -10.56 -5.63 2.70
N CYS A 445 -9.82 -6.05 1.66
CA CYS A 445 -9.65 -7.45 1.30
C CYS A 445 -8.99 -8.26 2.42
N LYS A 446 -7.97 -7.70 3.06
CA LYS A 446 -7.28 -8.30 4.19
C LYS A 446 -8.22 -8.49 5.38
N THR A 447 -8.95 -7.45 5.78
CA THR A 447 -9.94 -7.51 6.88
C THR A 447 -11.04 -8.53 6.57
N LEU A 448 -11.50 -8.58 5.32
CA LEU A 448 -12.52 -9.52 4.84
C LEU A 448 -12.03 -10.97 4.94
N LEU A 449 -10.79 -11.24 4.50
CA LEU A 449 -10.17 -12.55 4.64
C LEU A 449 -10.03 -12.94 6.12
N GLU A 450 -9.58 -12.02 6.97
CA GLU A 450 -9.47 -12.25 8.42
C GLU A 450 -10.82 -12.65 9.04
N CYS A 451 -11.90 -11.95 8.68
CA CYS A 451 -13.25 -12.25 9.16
C CYS A 451 -13.76 -13.63 8.71
N LEU A 452 -13.44 -14.06 7.48
CA LEU A 452 -13.81 -15.38 6.98
C LEU A 452 -13.08 -16.52 7.70
N MET A 453 -11.99 -16.21 8.39
CA MET A 453 -11.10 -17.18 9.02
C MET A 453 -11.27 -17.30 10.54
N GLU A 454 -11.99 -16.39 11.18
CA GLU A 454 -12.42 -16.57 12.56
C GLU A 454 -13.27 -17.86 12.65
N GLY A 455 -12.89 -18.76 13.57
CA GLY A 455 -13.44 -20.11 13.66
C GLY A 455 -14.94 -20.15 13.97
N TRP A 456 -15.55 -21.32 13.80
CA TRP A 456 -16.99 -21.63 13.99
C TRP A 456 -17.52 -21.43 15.43
N SER A 457 -16.79 -20.72 16.29
CA SER A 457 -16.95 -20.80 17.74
C SER A 457 -17.95 -19.80 18.33
N SER A 458 -18.50 -18.88 17.53
CA SER A 458 -19.51 -17.92 18.01
C SER A 458 -20.66 -17.75 17.02
N PRO A 459 -21.92 -18.04 17.41
CA PRO A 459 -23.11 -17.76 16.61
C PRO A 459 -23.25 -16.27 16.22
N ASN A 460 -22.57 -15.37 16.95
CA ASN A 460 -22.53 -13.92 16.71
C ASN A 460 -21.14 -13.41 16.26
N GLY A 461 -20.23 -14.30 15.81
CA GLY A 461 -18.90 -13.89 15.35
C GLY A 461 -18.90 -13.11 14.04
N ARG A 462 -17.82 -12.35 13.76
CA ARG A 462 -17.67 -11.51 12.55
C ARG A 462 -17.90 -12.29 11.26
N ARG A 463 -17.50 -13.57 11.23
CA ARG A 463 -17.78 -14.50 10.12
C ARG A 463 -19.27 -14.68 9.82
N THR A 464 -20.11 -14.88 10.83
CA THR A 464 -21.56 -15.10 10.65
C THR A 464 -22.23 -13.83 10.14
N GLN A 465 -21.87 -12.67 10.72
CA GLN A 465 -22.36 -11.37 10.28
C GLN A 465 -21.95 -11.07 8.83
N TYR A 466 -20.70 -11.38 8.45
CA TYR A 466 -20.20 -11.22 7.09
C TYR A 466 -20.93 -12.13 6.09
N VAL A 467 -21.08 -13.42 6.38
CA VAL A 467 -21.80 -14.35 5.49
C VAL A 467 -23.26 -13.91 5.29
N GLN A 468 -23.94 -13.46 6.35
CA GLN A 468 -25.28 -12.89 6.25
C GLN A 468 -25.32 -11.59 5.44
N SER A 469 -24.28 -10.77 5.53
CA SER A 469 -24.11 -9.55 4.74
C SER A 469 -23.93 -9.86 3.26
N CYS A 470 -23.09 -10.84 2.90
CA CYS A 470 -22.95 -11.31 1.52
C CYS A 470 -24.27 -11.84 0.96
N LEU A 471 -25.02 -12.64 1.73
CA LEU A 471 -26.32 -13.16 1.30
C LEU A 471 -27.31 -12.01 1.04
N ARG A 472 -27.36 -11.01 1.92
CA ARG A 472 -28.20 -9.80 1.75
C ARG A 472 -27.76 -8.97 0.55
N PHE A 473 -26.46 -8.78 0.38
CA PHE A 473 -25.89 -8.04 -0.74
C PHE A 473 -26.23 -8.72 -2.09
N HIS A 474 -26.10 -10.04 -2.17
CA HIS A 474 -26.45 -10.81 -3.35
C HIS A 474 -27.96 -10.74 -3.65
N GLN A 475 -28.81 -10.84 -2.63
CA GLN A 475 -30.26 -10.66 -2.78
C GLN A 475 -30.64 -9.24 -3.25
N PHE A 476 -29.99 -8.20 -2.72
CA PHE A 476 -30.26 -6.81 -3.07
C PHE A 476 -29.89 -6.48 -4.53
N HIS A 477 -28.73 -6.95 -5.00
CA HIS A 477 -28.29 -6.72 -6.38
C HIS A 477 -29.03 -7.58 -7.42
N HIS A 478 -29.52 -8.78 -7.04
CA HIS A 478 -30.41 -9.58 -7.89
C HIS A 478 -31.79 -8.91 -8.07
N VAL A 479 -32.27 -8.16 -7.07
CA VAL A 479 -33.58 -7.49 -7.09
C VAL A 479 -33.56 -6.20 -7.92
N ASN A 480 -32.44 -5.48 -7.96
CA ASN A 480 -32.33 -4.21 -8.70
C ASN A 480 -31.99 -4.36 -10.20
N SER A 481 -31.60 -5.56 -10.66
CA SER A 481 -31.22 -5.82 -12.07
C SER A 481 -32.37 -6.30 -12.96
N LEU A 482 -33.61 -6.39 -12.46
CA LEU A 482 -34.74 -6.90 -13.23
C LEU A 482 -35.58 -5.76 -13.84
N LYS A 483 -35.27 -5.39 -15.10
CA LYS A 483 -36.25 -4.67 -15.95
C LYS A 483 -37.46 -5.58 -16.22
N LYS A 484 -38.67 -5.01 -16.08
CA LYS A 484 -39.99 -5.58 -16.45
C LYS A 484 -39.92 -6.25 -17.84
N PRO A 485 -39.84 -7.59 -17.94
CA PRO A 485 -41.05 -8.40 -18.14
C PRO A 485 -40.95 -9.84 -17.59
N ALA A 486 -40.10 -10.13 -16.60
CA ALA A 486 -39.97 -11.48 -16.02
C ALA A 486 -40.84 -11.70 -14.76
N ARG A 487 -41.95 -10.96 -14.63
CA ARG A 487 -42.80 -11.00 -13.42
C ARG A 487 -43.78 -12.19 -13.39
N GLU A 488 -43.94 -12.92 -14.49
CA GLU A 488 -44.99 -13.94 -14.61
C GLU A 488 -44.48 -15.39 -14.47
N ASN A 489 -43.16 -15.64 -14.43
CA ASN A 489 -42.61 -17.00 -14.33
C ASN A 489 -42.10 -17.40 -12.93
N LEU A 490 -42.23 -16.54 -11.91
CA LEU A 490 -41.65 -16.79 -10.58
C LEU A 490 -42.64 -17.23 -9.48
N GLN A 491 -43.90 -17.53 -9.82
CA GLN A 491 -44.84 -18.15 -8.87
C GLN A 491 -44.68 -19.68 -8.74
N HIS A 492 -43.77 -20.31 -9.51
CA HIS A 492 -43.63 -21.76 -9.54
C HIS A 492 -42.17 -22.26 -9.45
N THR A 493 -41.35 -21.72 -8.54
CA THR A 493 -40.09 -22.40 -8.15
C THR A 493 -39.61 -21.96 -6.77
N SER A 494 -40.30 -22.41 -5.72
CA SER A 494 -39.68 -22.56 -4.40
C SER A 494 -38.72 -23.76 -4.46
N THR A 495 -37.45 -23.54 -4.78
CA THR A 495 -36.40 -24.57 -4.61
C THR A 495 -35.07 -23.93 -4.25
N ILE A 496 -34.68 -24.22 -3.01
CA ILE A 496 -33.34 -24.21 -2.39
C ILE A 496 -32.20 -24.09 -3.43
N VAL A 497 -31.51 -22.95 -3.46
CA VAL A 497 -30.19 -22.84 -4.09
C VAL A 497 -29.17 -23.49 -3.17
N GLN A 498 -28.69 -24.68 -3.57
CA GLN A 498 -27.61 -25.40 -2.90
C GLN A 498 -26.28 -24.65 -3.05
N LEU A 499 -25.72 -24.23 -1.91
CA LEU A 499 -24.33 -23.83 -1.71
C LEU A 499 -23.39 -25.01 -1.99
N GLN A 500 -23.00 -25.24 -3.26
CA GLN A 500 -22.11 -26.35 -3.64
C GLN A 500 -20.79 -25.95 -4.31
N ALA A 501 -20.39 -24.68 -4.32
CA ALA A 501 -19.15 -24.24 -4.98
C ALA A 501 -18.02 -23.74 -4.05
N LEU A 502 -18.16 -23.80 -2.71
CA LEU A 502 -17.13 -23.37 -1.76
C LEU A 502 -16.64 -24.49 -0.81
N THR A 503 -16.97 -25.74 -1.11
CA THR A 503 -16.61 -26.89 -0.27
C THR A 503 -16.03 -28.04 -1.10
N SER A 504 -14.80 -27.84 -1.54
CA SER A 504 -13.90 -28.93 -1.94
C SER A 504 -12.48 -28.43 -1.73
N SER A 505 -11.78 -28.70 -0.62
CA SER A 505 -11.79 -29.86 0.27
C SER A 505 -11.24 -29.48 1.67
N CYS A 506 -11.77 -30.13 2.71
CA CYS A 506 -11.41 -30.07 4.14
C CYS A 506 -9.92 -30.00 4.50
#